data_AF-A0A957BEU0-F1
#
_entry.id   AF-A0A957BEU0-F1
#
_cell.length_a   1.000
_cell.length_b   1.000
_cell.length_c   1.000
_cell.angle_alpha   90.00
_cell.angle_beta   90.00
_cell.angle_gamma   90.00
#
_symmetry.space_group_name_H-M   'P 1'
#
loop_
_entity.id
_entity.type
_entity.pdbx_description
1 polymer ?
#
loop_
_entity_poly.entity_id
_entity_poly.type
_entity_poly.pdbx_seq_one_letter_code
_entity_poly.pdbx_strand_id
1 'polypeptide(L)'
;MTPKYPYDLRTGYPNTEILVPHEKLASIAQDLLLTDRATQYGGVLQGPLMPRERIAEWLTEHSTQTATPEQLVITAGAIAATDLVCRTVTEPGSIVVVEDPTFYYMINILKMSHIDVVGAPMTREGIDLDAL
;
A
#
# COMPACT_ATOMS: atom_id res chain seq x y z
N MET A 1 -16.83 23.58 8.08
CA MET A 1 -17.04 23.16 9.48
C MET A 1 -15.85 23.61 10.28
N THR A 2 -16.04 24.46 11.30
CA THR A 2 -14.94 24.91 12.17
C THR A 2 -14.55 23.76 13.10
N PRO A 3 -13.26 23.38 13.19
CA PRO A 3 -12.84 22.26 14.03
C PRO A 3 -13.14 22.53 15.52
N LYS A 4 -13.66 21.51 16.21
CA LYS A 4 -14.04 21.56 17.64
C LYS A 4 -12.83 21.69 18.58
N TYR A 5 -11.64 21.32 18.13
CA TYR A 5 -10.40 21.33 18.90
C TYR A 5 -9.27 22.00 18.11
N PRO A 6 -8.28 22.61 18.79
CA PRO A 6 -7.16 23.27 18.13
C PRO A 6 -6.22 22.30 17.40
N TYR A 7 -6.22 21.03 17.78
CA TYR A 7 -5.45 19.96 17.15
C TYR A 7 -6.35 18.74 16.90
N ASP A 8 -6.22 18.15 15.71
CA ASP A 8 -6.91 16.91 15.35
C ASP A 8 -5.91 15.77 15.24
N LEU A 9 -5.91 14.87 16.23
CA LEU A 9 -5.03 13.70 16.30
C LEU A 9 -5.72 12.41 15.85
N ARG A 10 -6.91 12.50 15.23
CA ARG A 10 -7.71 11.32 14.85
C ARG A 10 -7.26 10.66 13.56
N THR A 11 -6.58 11.41 12.68
CA THR A 11 -6.22 10.95 11.33
C THR A 11 -4.71 10.87 11.17
N GLY A 12 -4.23 9.84 10.48
CA GLY A 12 -2.83 9.71 10.07
C GLY A 12 -2.52 10.37 8.73
N TYR A 13 -3.19 11.46 8.36
CA TYR A 13 -2.93 12.11 7.08
C TYR A 13 -1.61 12.89 7.10
N PRO A 14 -0.74 12.74 6.08
CA PRO A 14 0.50 13.50 6.00
C PRO A 14 0.22 14.98 5.78
N ASN A 15 1.09 15.85 6.30
CA ASN A 15 1.05 17.28 5.99
C ASN A 15 1.54 17.50 4.54
N THR A 16 0.61 17.79 3.64
CA THR A 16 0.89 17.97 2.21
C THR A 16 1.60 19.28 1.88
N GLU A 17 1.58 20.29 2.74
CA GLU A 17 2.30 21.55 2.51
C GLU A 17 3.81 21.35 2.67
N ILE A 18 4.22 20.44 3.56
CA ILE A 18 5.62 20.20 3.88
C ILE A 18 6.19 19.01 3.10
N LEU A 19 5.41 17.93 2.95
CA LEU A 19 5.93 16.65 2.44
C LEU A 19 5.80 16.50 0.91
N VAL A 20 4.93 17.27 0.25
CA VAL A 20 4.65 17.10 -1.18
C VAL A 20 5.38 18.17 -1.97
N PRO A 21 6.33 17.81 -2.86
CA PRO A 21 7.06 18.76 -3.69
C PRO A 21 6.22 19.18 -4.90
N HIS A 22 5.18 20.00 -4.66
CA HIS A 22 4.15 20.35 -5.64
C HIS A 22 4.71 20.88 -6.97
N GLU A 23 5.65 21.83 -6.94
CA GLU A 23 6.23 22.42 -8.16
C GLU A 23 6.96 21.37 -9.01
N LYS A 24 7.71 20.48 -8.37
CA LYS A 24 8.43 19.41 -9.05
C LYS A 24 7.46 18.40 -9.67
N LEU A 25 6.42 18.01 -8.94
CA LEU A 25 5.39 17.10 -9.46
C LEU A 25 4.64 17.72 -10.65
N ALA A 26 4.31 19.01 -10.58
CA ALA A 26 3.65 19.72 -11.67
C ALA A 26 4.52 19.76 -12.94
N SER A 27 5.81 20.08 -12.81
CA SER A 27 6.76 20.07 -13.94
C SER A 27 6.86 18.69 -14.59
N ILE A 28 7.01 17.63 -13.79
CA ILE A 28 7.10 16.25 -14.31
C ILE A 28 5.80 15.84 -15.00
N ALA A 29 4.65 16.19 -14.41
CA ALA A 29 3.35 15.90 -15.00
C ALA A 29 3.16 16.60 -16.35
N GLN A 30 3.58 17.87 -16.45
CA GLN A 30 3.55 18.60 -17.72
C GLN A 30 4.40 17.91 -18.78
N ASP A 31 5.65 17.58 -18.47
CA ASP A 31 6.55 16.90 -19.41
C ASP A 31 5.98 15.56 -19.86
N LEU A 32 5.39 14.80 -18.93
CA LEU A 32 4.80 13.50 -19.22
C LEU A 32 3.57 13.62 -20.13
N LEU A 33 2.72 14.63 -19.92
CA LEU A 33 1.52 14.90 -20.72
C LEU A 33 1.84 15.37 -22.14
N LEU A 34 3.04 15.92 -22.39
CA LEU A 34 3.53 16.24 -23.72
C LEU A 34 4.02 14.99 -24.49
N THR A 35 3.90 13.80 -23.91
CA THR A 35 4.22 12.51 -24.53
C THR A 35 3.03 11.55 -24.44
N ASP A 36 3.04 10.46 -25.22
CA ASP A 36 1.99 9.42 -25.13
C ASP A 36 2.14 8.48 -23.91
N ARG A 37 3.19 8.66 -23.10
CA ARG A 37 3.53 7.75 -21.99
C ARG A 37 2.52 7.75 -20.85
N ALA A 38 1.77 8.84 -20.67
CA ALA A 38 0.73 8.97 -19.64
C ALA A 38 -0.67 8.54 -20.11
N THR A 39 -0.90 8.51 -21.41
CA THR A 39 -2.25 8.45 -21.98
C THR A 39 -2.53 7.14 -22.72
N GLN A 40 -1.48 6.39 -23.05
CA GLN A 40 -1.60 5.07 -23.66
C GLN A 40 -1.74 3.95 -22.62
N TYR A 41 -2.35 2.83 -23.01
CA TYR A 41 -2.38 1.61 -22.20
C TYR A 41 -0.96 1.13 -21.84
N GLY A 42 -0.75 0.74 -20.59
CA GLY A 42 0.56 0.36 -20.03
C GLY A 42 1.17 -0.94 -20.55
N GLY A 43 0.47 -1.69 -21.41
CA GLY A 43 0.95 -2.88 -22.13
C GLY A 43 1.18 -4.15 -21.30
N VAL A 44 1.77 -4.03 -20.11
CA VAL A 44 2.08 -5.13 -19.19
C VAL A 44 1.27 -5.01 -17.89
N LEU A 45 0.80 -6.14 -17.37
CA LEU A 45 -0.08 -6.19 -16.19
C LEU A 45 0.60 -5.68 -14.89
N GLN A 46 1.93 -5.76 -14.81
CA GLN A 46 2.71 -5.28 -13.68
C GLN A 46 2.80 -3.75 -13.60
N GLY A 47 2.39 -3.04 -14.65
CA GLY A 47 2.55 -1.59 -14.77
C GLY A 47 3.89 -1.17 -15.39
N PRO A 48 4.09 0.15 -15.58
CA PRO A 48 5.22 0.69 -16.33
C PRO A 48 6.57 0.23 -15.79
N LEU A 49 7.52 -0.08 -16.69
CA LEU A 49 8.83 -0.62 -16.31
C LEU A 49 9.67 0.37 -15.50
N MET A 50 9.75 1.63 -15.94
CA MET A 50 10.63 2.62 -15.32
C MET A 50 10.38 2.81 -13.81
N PRO A 51 9.13 3.00 -13.32
CA PRO A 51 8.88 3.03 -11.88
C PRO A 51 9.28 1.75 -11.16
N ARG A 52 9.08 0.57 -11.77
CA ARG A 52 9.48 -0.72 -11.17
C ARG A 52 10.99 -0.84 -11.04
N GLU A 53 11.77 -0.41 -12.04
CA GLU A 53 13.23 -0.35 -11.96
C GLU A 53 13.69 0.54 -10.81
N ARG A 54 13.16 1.76 -10.73
CA ARG A 54 13.51 2.71 -9.66
C ARG A 54 13.13 2.22 -8.26
N ILE A 55 11.98 1.55 -8.12
CA ILE A 55 11.55 0.95 -6.85
C ILE A 55 12.43 -0.25 -6.49
N ALA A 56 12.77 -1.11 -7.46
CA ALA A 56 13.63 -2.27 -7.23
C ALA A 56 15.04 -1.87 -6.78
N GLU A 57 15.63 -0.86 -7.41
CA GLU A 57 16.90 -0.25 -7.00
C GLU A 57 16.80 0.29 -5.56
N TRP A 58 15.77 1.08 -5.27
CA TRP A 58 15.58 1.65 -3.93
C TRP A 58 15.40 0.57 -2.85
N LEU A 59 14.60 -0.46 -3.11
CA LEU A 59 14.39 -1.58 -2.19
C LEU A 59 15.67 -2.38 -1.96
N THR A 60 16.46 -2.61 -3.01
CA THR A 60 17.74 -3.33 -2.90
C THR A 60 18.75 -2.54 -2.05
N GLU A 61 18.74 -1.20 -2.15
CA GLU A 61 19.61 -0.33 -1.35
C GLU A 61 19.17 -0.20 0.12
N HIS A 62 17.87 -0.29 0.40
CA HIS A 62 17.29 0.06 1.71
C HIS A 62 16.66 -1.12 2.47
N SER A 63 16.71 -2.33 1.92
CA SER A 63 16.19 -3.53 2.57
C SER A 63 17.24 -4.64 2.61
N THR A 64 16.96 -5.70 3.37
CA THR A 64 17.86 -6.85 3.48
C THR A 64 17.77 -7.80 2.26
N GLN A 65 16.87 -7.53 1.32
CA GLN A 65 16.61 -8.40 0.18
C GLN A 65 16.81 -7.65 -1.14
N THR A 66 17.40 -8.33 -2.12
CA THR A 66 17.46 -7.83 -3.51
C THR A 66 16.08 -7.94 -4.14
N ALA A 67 15.60 -6.86 -4.74
CA ALA A 67 14.36 -6.84 -5.51
C ALA A 67 14.67 -6.68 -7.00
N THR A 68 13.93 -7.37 -7.86
CA THR A 68 13.99 -7.17 -9.32
C THR A 68 12.69 -6.53 -9.85
N PRO A 69 12.73 -5.80 -10.97
CA PRO A 69 11.53 -5.17 -11.54
C PRO A 69 10.42 -6.18 -11.86
N GLU A 70 10.77 -7.42 -12.19
CA GLU A 70 9.84 -8.51 -12.54
C GLU A 70 9.05 -9.03 -11.32
N GLN A 71 9.57 -8.80 -10.10
CA GLN A 71 8.90 -9.18 -8.86
C GLN A 71 7.90 -8.12 -8.37
N LEU A 72 7.81 -6.98 -9.07
CA LEU A 72 7.00 -5.83 -8.65
C LEU A 72 5.75 -5.66 -9.52
N VAL A 73 4.63 -5.33 -8.86
CA VAL A 73 3.37 -4.92 -9.48
C VAL A 73 2.98 -3.56 -8.94
N ILE A 74 2.75 -2.60 -9.84
CA ILE A 74 2.23 -1.27 -9.48
C ILE A 74 0.72 -1.38 -9.25
N THR A 75 0.27 -0.95 -8.07
CA THR A 75 -1.15 -0.96 -7.66
C THR A 75 -1.63 0.45 -7.36
N ALA A 76 -2.95 0.64 -7.28
CA ALA A 76 -3.58 1.89 -6.85
C ALA A 76 -3.51 2.07 -5.31
N GLY A 77 -2.31 1.94 -4.75
CA GLY A 77 -2.04 2.05 -3.32
C GLY A 77 -2.17 0.73 -2.55
N ALA A 78 -1.78 0.77 -1.27
CA ALA A 78 -1.67 -0.41 -0.41
C ALA A 78 -2.99 -1.16 -0.23
N ILE A 79 -4.12 -0.46 -0.13
CA ILE A 79 -5.45 -1.08 0.01
C ILE A 79 -5.79 -1.96 -1.22
N ALA A 80 -5.50 -1.47 -2.44
CA ALA A 80 -5.71 -2.24 -3.66
C ALA A 80 -4.74 -3.43 -3.76
N ALA A 81 -3.49 -3.26 -3.29
CA ALA A 81 -2.53 -4.35 -3.20
C ALA A 81 -3.00 -5.45 -2.22
N THR A 82 -3.48 -5.06 -1.05
CA THR A 82 -4.01 -6.00 -0.04
C THR A 82 -5.22 -6.75 -0.57
N ASP A 83 -6.21 -6.08 -1.17
CA ASP A 83 -7.36 -6.75 -1.79
C ASP A 83 -6.93 -7.75 -2.87
N LEU A 84 -6.02 -7.36 -3.75
CA LEU A 84 -5.47 -8.23 -4.79
C LEU A 84 -4.82 -9.48 -4.17
N VAL A 85 -3.97 -9.31 -3.15
CA VAL A 85 -3.31 -10.42 -2.46
C VAL A 85 -4.34 -11.33 -1.81
N CYS A 86 -5.27 -10.79 -1.01
CA CYS A 86 -6.30 -11.57 -0.34
C CYS A 86 -7.07 -12.44 -1.33
N ARG A 87 -7.56 -11.86 -2.44
CA ARG A 87 -8.32 -12.59 -3.46
C ARG A 87 -7.48 -13.60 -4.26
N THR A 88 -6.16 -13.46 -4.25
CA THR A 88 -5.24 -14.38 -4.95
C THR A 88 -4.89 -15.59 -4.10
N VAL A 89 -4.78 -15.42 -2.77
CA VAL A 89 -4.24 -16.46 -1.88
C VAL A 89 -5.27 -17.07 -0.92
N THR A 90 -6.53 -16.63 -0.99
CA THR A 90 -7.61 -17.12 -0.11
C THR A 90 -8.88 -17.42 -0.88
N GLU A 91 -9.75 -18.22 -0.26
CA GLU A 91 -11.09 -18.55 -0.73
C GLU A 91 -12.14 -18.23 0.35
N PRO A 92 -13.42 -18.02 0.00
CA PRO A 92 -14.50 -17.88 0.99
C PRO A 92 -14.48 -19.02 2.04
N GLY A 93 -14.56 -18.65 3.32
CA GLY A 93 -14.43 -19.59 4.44
C GLY A 93 -12.99 -19.88 4.87
N SER A 94 -11.99 -19.30 4.21
CA SER A 94 -10.61 -19.31 4.70
C SER A 94 -10.50 -18.54 6.01
N ILE A 95 -9.50 -18.90 6.82
CA ILE A 95 -9.13 -18.15 8.03
C ILE A 95 -7.87 -17.35 7.74
N VAL A 96 -7.89 -16.06 8.07
CA VAL A 96 -6.71 -15.18 8.03
C VAL A 96 -6.44 -14.63 9.42
N VAL A 97 -5.19 -14.79 9.87
CA VAL A 97 -4.71 -14.21 11.13
C VAL A 97 -4.22 -12.79 10.89
N VAL A 98 -4.61 -11.86 11.75
CA VAL A 98 -4.21 -10.44 11.73
C VAL A 98 -3.78 -10.01 13.13
N GLU A 99 -3.07 -8.89 13.28
CA GLU A 99 -2.74 -8.34 14.59
C GLU A 99 -4.00 -7.91 15.38
N ASP A 100 -3.95 -7.97 16.72
CA ASP A 100 -4.95 -7.35 17.58
C ASP A 100 -4.29 -6.30 18.50
N PRO A 101 -4.40 -4.98 18.19
CA PRO A 101 -5.20 -4.37 17.12
C PRO A 101 -4.50 -4.33 15.74
N THR A 102 -5.27 -4.43 14.64
CA THR A 102 -4.79 -4.27 13.25
C THR A 102 -5.34 -3.00 12.56
N PHE A 103 -4.89 -2.74 11.33
CA PHE A 103 -5.39 -1.67 10.48
C PHE A 103 -6.86 -1.92 10.07
N TYR A 104 -7.75 -1.01 10.45
CA TYR A 104 -9.21 -1.24 10.34
C TYR A 104 -9.71 -1.57 8.93
N TYR A 105 -9.10 -1.06 7.86
CA TYR A 105 -9.51 -1.40 6.48
C TYR A 105 -9.21 -2.86 6.13
N MET A 106 -8.20 -3.48 6.74
CA MET A 106 -7.89 -4.90 6.55
C MET A 106 -9.09 -5.78 6.93
N ILE A 107 -9.70 -5.52 8.08
CA ILE A 107 -10.88 -6.26 8.56
C ILE A 107 -12.03 -6.16 7.55
N ASN A 108 -12.22 -4.97 6.95
CA ASN A 108 -13.26 -4.77 5.95
C ASN A 108 -12.97 -5.56 4.66
N ILE A 109 -11.73 -5.51 4.14
CA ILE A 109 -11.32 -6.25 2.93
C ILE A 109 -11.55 -7.76 3.11
N LEU A 110 -11.12 -8.30 4.25
CA LEU A 110 -11.23 -9.73 4.54
C LEU A 110 -12.69 -10.16 4.67
N LYS A 111 -13.50 -9.42 5.43
CA LYS A 111 -14.93 -9.74 5.61
C LYS A 111 -15.72 -9.65 4.31
N MET A 112 -15.43 -8.67 3.45
CA MET A 112 -16.06 -8.56 2.13
C MET A 112 -15.70 -9.74 1.21
N SER A 113 -14.56 -10.39 1.46
CA SER A 113 -14.13 -11.60 0.76
C SER A 113 -14.64 -12.90 1.42
N HIS A 114 -15.56 -12.80 2.40
CA HIS A 114 -16.08 -13.93 3.17
C HIS A 114 -14.98 -14.73 3.90
N ILE A 115 -13.96 -14.04 4.38
CA ILE A 115 -12.85 -14.63 5.13
C ILE A 115 -13.13 -14.47 6.63
N ASP A 116 -12.87 -15.53 7.39
CA ASP A 116 -12.90 -15.52 8.84
C ASP A 116 -11.61 -14.89 9.38
N VAL A 117 -11.75 -13.87 10.22
CA VAL A 117 -10.62 -13.08 10.74
C VAL A 117 -10.34 -13.47 12.18
N VAL A 118 -9.13 -13.92 12.47
CA VAL A 118 -8.66 -14.24 13.82
C VAL A 118 -7.59 -13.23 14.24
N GLY A 119 -7.76 -12.61 15.41
CA GLY A 119 -6.77 -11.69 15.97
C GLY A 119 -5.68 -12.42 16.73
N ALA A 120 -4.42 -12.14 16.41
CA ALA A 120 -3.25 -12.55 17.18
C ALA A 120 -2.89 -11.45 18.18
N PRO A 121 -2.78 -11.75 19.49
CA PRO A 121 -2.39 -10.78 20.49
C PRO A 121 -1.04 -10.12 20.19
N MET A 122 -0.90 -8.85 20.58
CA MET A 122 0.33 -8.08 20.41
C MET A 122 1.05 -7.90 21.75
N THR A 123 2.37 -8.09 21.72
CA THR A 123 3.32 -7.67 22.75
C THR A 123 3.91 -6.31 22.40
N ARG A 124 4.85 -5.78 23.22
CA ARG A 124 5.58 -4.55 22.86
C ARG A 124 6.57 -4.79 21.71
N GLU A 125 6.97 -6.03 21.52
CA GLU A 125 7.98 -6.47 20.57
C GLU A 125 7.38 -6.91 19.24
N GLY A 126 6.04 -7.05 19.14
CA GLY A 126 5.34 -7.46 17.93
C GLY A 126 4.21 -8.45 18.22
N ILE A 127 3.88 -9.29 17.25
CA ILE A 127 2.91 -10.38 17.43
C ILE A 127 3.42 -11.34 18.53
N ASP A 128 2.52 -11.73 19.45
CA ASP A 128 2.79 -12.77 20.43
C ASP A 128 2.88 -14.14 19.74
N LEU A 129 4.09 -14.59 19.47
CA LEU A 129 4.34 -15.85 18.78
C LEU A 129 4.03 -17.09 19.63
N ASP A 130 3.99 -16.97 20.95
CA ASP A 130 3.62 -18.08 21.83
C ASP A 130 2.10 -18.33 21.84
N ALA A 131 1.32 -17.30 21.49
CA ALA A 131 -0.12 -17.34 21.39
C ALA A 131 -0.65 -17.60 19.96
N LEU A 132 0.25 -17.71 18.96
CA LEU A 132 -0.06 -17.89 17.54
C LEU A 132 -0.10 -19.37 17.12
#